data_AF-A0A9E0J9D6-F1
#
_entry.id   AF-A0A9E0J9D6-F1
#
_cell.length_a   1.000
_cell.length_b   1.000
_cell.length_c   1.000
_cell.angle_alpha   90.00
_cell.angle_beta   90.00
_cell.angle_gamma   90.00
#
_symmetry.space_group_name_H-M   'P 1'
#
loop_
_entity.id
_entity.type
_entity.pdbx_description
1 polymer ?
#
loop_
_entity_poly.entity_id
_entity_poly.type
_entity_poly.pdbx_seq_one_letter_code
_entity_poly.pdbx_strand_id
1 'polypeptide(L)'
;RTDPALGPIFNRIIGEEWDAHLAKLCDFWSSVMLMTGRFRGSPMVAHTKIPEIQATHFARWLHLFRQSAERMCPPEAAALFVAKSEMIAQSLQYGIAATRGELPPHTERAVS
;
A
#
# COMPACT_ATOMS: atom_id res chain seq x y z
N ARG A 1 -6.18 -9.47 -6.22
CA ARG A 1 -7.60 -9.92 -6.30
C ARG A 1 -7.78 -11.31 -5.72
N THR A 2 -6.92 -12.27 -6.08
CA THR A 2 -7.06 -13.69 -5.72
C THR A 2 -6.19 -14.14 -4.53
N ASP A 3 -5.32 -13.26 -4.01
CA ASP A 3 -4.51 -13.60 -2.84
C ASP A 3 -5.41 -13.94 -1.64
N PRO A 4 -5.18 -15.05 -0.91
CA PRO A 4 -6.10 -15.51 0.13
C PRO A 4 -6.17 -14.57 1.34
N ALA A 5 -5.12 -13.81 1.63
CA ALA A 5 -5.10 -12.88 2.75
C ALA A 5 -5.65 -11.49 2.35
N LEU A 6 -5.30 -11.00 1.17
CA LEU A 6 -5.67 -9.64 0.72
C LEU A 6 -6.98 -9.62 -0.08
N GLY A 7 -7.22 -10.66 -0.87
CA GLY A 7 -8.37 -10.77 -1.77
C GLY A 7 -9.71 -10.47 -1.09
N PRO A 8 -10.05 -11.12 0.03
CA PRO A 8 -11.31 -10.87 0.73
C PRO A 8 -11.51 -9.39 1.13
N ILE A 9 -10.46 -8.73 1.63
CA ILE A 9 -10.52 -7.31 2.03
C ILE A 9 -10.76 -6.42 0.81
N PHE A 10 -9.93 -6.57 -0.22
CA PHE A 10 -10.03 -5.75 -1.43
C PHE A 10 -11.37 -5.97 -2.15
N ASN A 11 -11.79 -7.23 -2.33
CA ASN A 11 -13.03 -7.56 -3.03
C ASN A 11 -14.26 -7.02 -2.28
N ARG A 12 -14.25 -7.04 -0.93
CA ARG A 12 -15.34 -6.46 -0.13
C ARG A 12 -15.40 -4.93 -0.22
N ILE A 13 -14.25 -4.25 -0.22
CA ILE A 13 -14.19 -2.78 -0.22
C ILE A 13 -14.39 -2.19 -1.62
N ILE A 14 -13.86 -2.85 -2.66
CA ILE A 14 -13.90 -2.36 -4.04
C ILE A 14 -15.13 -2.89 -4.79
N GLY A 15 -15.55 -4.13 -4.50
CA GLY A 15 -16.64 -4.77 -5.24
C GLY A 15 -16.33 -4.86 -6.73
N GLU A 16 -17.26 -4.37 -7.56
CA GLU A 16 -17.17 -4.39 -9.03
C GLU A 16 -16.30 -3.23 -9.58
N GLU A 17 -15.98 -2.22 -8.76
CA GLU A 17 -15.31 -0.97 -9.17
C GLU A 17 -13.78 -1.10 -9.31
N TRP A 18 -13.31 -2.25 -9.77
CA TRP A 18 -11.89 -2.56 -9.87
C TRP A 18 -11.15 -1.66 -10.84
N ASP A 19 -11.76 -1.32 -11.97
CA ASP A 19 -11.12 -0.49 -12.99
C ASP A 19 -10.97 0.95 -12.50
N ALA A 20 -12.01 1.49 -11.85
CA ALA A 20 -11.94 2.80 -11.20
C ALA A 20 -10.87 2.83 -10.08
N HIS A 21 -10.77 1.75 -9.29
CA HIS A 21 -9.74 1.63 -8.27
C HIS A 21 -8.32 1.62 -8.87
N LEU A 22 -8.10 0.86 -9.95
CA LEU A 22 -6.81 0.82 -10.63
C LEU A 22 -6.44 2.18 -11.25
N ALA A 23 -7.38 2.87 -11.88
CA ALA A 23 -7.15 4.22 -12.40
C ALA A 23 -6.72 5.19 -11.28
N LYS A 24 -7.38 5.13 -10.12
CA LYS A 24 -7.00 5.91 -8.94
C LYS A 24 -5.60 5.58 -8.43
N LEU A 25 -5.18 4.30 -8.47
CA LEU A 25 -3.82 3.90 -8.12
C LEU A 25 -2.79 4.41 -9.13
N CYS A 26 -3.12 4.47 -10.42
CA CYS A 26 -2.26 5.10 -11.43
C CYS A 26 -2.03 6.58 -11.12
N ASP A 27 -3.09 7.34 -10.80
CA ASP A 27 -2.97 8.74 -10.39
C ASP A 27 -2.14 8.88 -9.11
N PHE A 28 -2.36 8.00 -8.13
CA PHE A 28 -1.60 7.98 -6.88
C PHE A 28 -0.10 7.82 -7.13
N TRP A 29 0.30 6.78 -7.87
CA TRP A 29 1.71 6.53 -8.15
C TRP A 29 2.33 7.58 -9.06
N SER A 30 1.55 8.14 -10.00
CA SER A 30 1.98 9.30 -10.79
C SER A 30 2.31 10.50 -9.90
N SER A 31 1.47 10.82 -8.92
CA SER A 31 1.76 11.88 -7.94
C SER A 31 2.98 11.56 -7.08
N VAL A 32 3.12 10.32 -6.60
CA VAL A 32 4.21 9.92 -5.69
C VAL A 32 5.57 9.91 -6.39
N MET A 33 5.63 9.34 -7.59
CA MET A 33 6.91 9.11 -8.29
C MET A 33 7.30 10.27 -9.18
N LEU A 34 6.32 10.95 -9.78
CA LEU A 34 6.54 11.94 -10.83
C LEU A 34 6.02 13.34 -10.44
N MET A 35 5.55 13.51 -9.19
CA MET A 35 5.10 14.80 -8.65
C MET A 35 3.99 15.47 -9.48
N THR A 36 3.17 14.69 -10.18
CA THR A 36 2.17 15.23 -11.12
C THR A 36 0.97 15.90 -10.46
N GLY A 37 0.72 15.64 -9.17
CA GLY A 37 -0.42 16.21 -8.44
C GLY A 37 -1.79 15.70 -8.89
N ARG A 38 -1.87 14.62 -9.68
CA ARG A 38 -3.14 14.07 -10.18
C ARG A 38 -4.00 13.47 -9.08
N PHE A 39 -3.40 12.78 -8.13
CA PHE A 39 -4.10 12.22 -6.98
C PHE A 39 -4.49 13.28 -5.95
N ARG A 40 -5.78 13.36 -5.63
CA ARG A 40 -6.36 14.32 -4.67
C ARG A 40 -6.99 13.66 -3.41
N GLY A 41 -6.74 12.37 -3.19
CA GLY A 41 -7.32 11.63 -2.07
C GLY A 41 -6.49 11.66 -0.79
N SER A 42 -7.02 11.12 0.30
CA SER A 42 -6.27 10.81 1.52
C SER A 42 -6.16 9.30 1.71
N PRO A 43 -4.99 8.69 1.45
CA PRO A 43 -4.79 7.26 1.65
C PRO A 43 -5.01 6.88 3.12
N MET A 44 -4.50 7.68 4.05
CA MET A 44 -4.66 7.40 5.49
C MET A 44 -6.13 7.24 5.89
N VAL A 45 -6.98 8.20 5.53
CA VAL A 45 -8.43 8.17 5.85
C VAL A 45 -9.12 6.94 5.25
N ALA A 46 -8.70 6.50 4.06
CA ALA A 46 -9.27 5.29 3.45
C ALA A 46 -8.91 4.03 4.25
N HIS A 47 -7.67 3.92 4.72
CA HIS A 47 -7.19 2.71 5.39
C HIS A 47 -7.60 2.64 6.86
N THR A 48 -7.72 3.76 7.58
CA THR A 48 -8.19 3.76 8.98
C THR A 48 -9.65 3.32 9.13
N LYS A 49 -10.45 3.47 8.07
CA LYS A 49 -11.85 3.00 8.02
C LYS A 49 -12.00 1.49 7.84
N ILE A 50 -10.91 0.74 7.69
CA ILE A 50 -10.94 -0.70 7.46
C ILE A 50 -10.41 -1.42 8.72
N PRO A 51 -11.30 -1.96 9.58
CA PRO A 51 -10.90 -2.54 10.87
C PRO A 51 -10.08 -3.83 10.72
N GLU A 52 -10.27 -4.57 9.63
CA GLU A 52 -9.63 -5.86 9.37
C GLU A 52 -8.14 -5.74 8.97
N ILE A 53 -7.67 -4.54 8.59
CA ILE A 53 -6.27 -4.37 8.19
C ILE A 53 -5.35 -4.52 9.40
N GLN A 54 -4.27 -5.28 9.21
CA GLN A 54 -3.28 -5.66 10.21
C GLN A 54 -1.88 -5.58 9.57
N ALA A 55 -0.83 -5.58 10.39
CA ALA A 55 0.56 -5.52 9.91
C ALA A 55 0.91 -6.67 8.94
N THR A 56 0.36 -7.87 9.15
CA THR A 56 0.55 -9.03 8.27
C THR A 56 0.01 -8.80 6.86
N HIS A 57 -1.09 -8.04 6.73
CA HIS A 57 -1.64 -7.65 5.42
C HIS A 57 -0.69 -6.71 4.68
N PHE A 58 -0.08 -5.74 5.38
CA PHE A 58 0.95 -4.87 4.76
C PHE A 58 2.18 -5.67 4.33
N ALA A 59 2.67 -6.59 5.16
CA ALA A 59 3.80 -7.45 4.81
C ALA A 59 3.50 -8.27 3.53
N ARG A 60 2.30 -8.87 3.44
CA ARG A 60 1.88 -9.61 2.25
C ARG A 60 1.76 -8.71 1.02
N TRP A 61 1.19 -7.52 1.19
CA TRP A 61 1.05 -6.55 0.11
C TRP A 61 2.41 -6.08 -0.42
N LEU A 62 3.36 -5.76 0.46
CA LEU A 62 4.71 -5.35 0.09
C LEU A 62 5.47 -6.45 -0.65
N HIS A 63 5.34 -7.71 -0.22
CA HIS A 63 5.92 -8.84 -0.91
C HIS A 63 5.42 -8.96 -2.36
N LEU A 64 4.10 -8.90 -2.55
CA LEU A 64 3.48 -8.98 -3.89
C LEU A 64 3.80 -7.75 -4.75
N PHE A 65 3.85 -6.56 -4.13
CA PHE A 65 4.18 -5.31 -4.81
C PHE A 65 5.62 -5.35 -5.34
N ARG A 66 6.58 -5.80 -4.53
CA ARG A 66 7.98 -5.99 -4.94
C ARG A 66 8.10 -6.92 -6.14
N GLN A 67 7.48 -8.11 -6.06
CA GLN A 67 7.47 -9.06 -7.19
C GLN A 67 6.87 -8.47 -8.47
N SER A 68 5.87 -7.61 -8.34
CA SER A 68 5.23 -6.95 -9.48
C SER A 68 6.15 -5.87 -10.05
N ALA A 69 6.76 -5.04 -9.21
CA ALA A 69 7.68 -3.98 -9.62
C ALA A 69 8.92 -4.55 -10.33
N GLU A 70 9.54 -5.59 -9.78
CA GLU A 70 10.71 -6.26 -10.37
C GLU A 70 10.39 -6.93 -11.71
N ARG A 71 9.14 -7.36 -11.92
CA ARG A 71 8.70 -7.94 -13.19
C ARG A 71 8.39 -6.89 -14.26
N MET A 72 7.85 -5.74 -13.85
CA MET A 72 7.29 -4.73 -14.76
C MET A 72 8.28 -3.61 -15.09
N CYS A 73 9.29 -3.38 -14.26
CA CYS A 73 10.18 -2.23 -14.35
C CYS A 73 11.65 -2.64 -14.47
N PRO A 74 12.50 -1.80 -15.08
CA PRO A 74 13.95 -1.93 -14.96
C PRO A 74 14.39 -1.89 -13.49
N PRO A 75 15.52 -2.53 -13.13
CA PRO A 75 15.95 -2.67 -11.73
C PRO A 75 15.99 -1.37 -10.93
N GLU A 76 16.50 -0.28 -11.50
CA GLU A 76 16.57 1.03 -10.84
C GLU A 76 15.18 1.59 -10.52
N ALA A 77 14.24 1.51 -11.46
CA ALA A 77 12.88 1.98 -11.25
C ALA A 77 12.12 1.09 -10.27
N ALA A 78 12.28 -0.23 -10.34
CA ALA A 78 11.69 -1.18 -9.41
C ALA A 78 12.14 -0.88 -7.96
N ALA A 79 13.43 -0.64 -7.74
CA ALA A 79 13.99 -0.29 -6.44
C ALA A 79 13.35 0.99 -5.86
N LEU A 80 13.14 2.01 -6.70
CA LEU A 80 12.49 3.26 -6.27
C LEU A 80 11.04 3.04 -5.86
N PHE A 81 10.26 2.29 -6.65
CA PHE A 81 8.87 1.95 -6.31
C PHE A 81 8.77 1.17 -5.00
N VAL A 82 9.64 0.17 -4.83
CA VAL A 82 9.70 -0.67 -3.62
C VAL A 82 9.99 0.18 -2.39
N ALA A 83 11.05 0.99 -2.41
CA ALA A 83 11.41 1.85 -1.28
C ALA A 83 10.28 2.81 -0.91
N LYS A 84 9.60 3.42 -1.90
CA LYS A 84 8.44 4.28 -1.64
C LYS A 84 7.25 3.51 -1.07
N SER A 85 6.98 2.31 -1.57
CA SER A 85 5.89 1.46 -1.05
C SER A 85 6.10 1.09 0.42
N GLU A 86 7.34 0.80 0.83
CA GLU A 86 7.71 0.48 2.20
C GLU A 86 7.51 1.68 3.13
N MET A 87 7.97 2.88 2.71
CA MET A 87 7.75 4.12 3.46
C MET A 87 6.26 4.44 3.65
N ILE A 88 5.46 4.29 2.60
CA ILE A 88 4.01 4.54 2.64
C ILE A 88 3.33 3.52 3.56
N ALA A 89 3.65 2.23 3.42
CA ALA A 89 3.12 1.18 4.26
C ALA A 89 3.47 1.38 5.73
N GLN A 90 4.70 1.83 6.04
CA GLN A 90 5.08 2.20 7.39
C GLN A 90 4.20 3.36 7.90
N SER A 91 4.11 4.46 7.16
CA SER A 91 3.28 5.61 7.57
C SER A 91 1.83 5.20 7.85
N LEU A 92 1.21 4.41 6.96
CA LEU A 92 -0.16 3.91 7.13
C LEU A 92 -0.31 3.05 8.38
N GLN A 93 0.61 2.12 8.63
CA GLN A 93 0.56 1.27 9.82
C GLN A 93 0.63 2.07 11.12
N TYR A 94 1.53 3.05 11.20
CA TYR A 94 1.65 3.92 12.37
C TYR A 94 0.37 4.75 12.58
N GLY A 95 -0.17 5.34 11.51
CA GLY A 95 -1.41 6.13 11.60
C GLY A 95 -2.64 5.30 11.97
N ILE A 96 -2.75 4.07 11.46
CA ILE A 96 -3.81 3.13 11.85
C ILE A 96 -3.69 2.77 13.33
N ALA A 97 -2.50 2.36 13.79
CA ALA A 97 -2.27 1.99 15.18
C ALA A 97 -2.62 3.14 16.12
N ALA A 98 -2.15 4.36 15.80
CA ALA A 98 -2.46 5.56 16.57
C ALA A 98 -3.97 5.84 16.63
N THR A 99 -4.69 5.68 15.50
CA THR A 99 -6.15 5.87 15.45
C THR A 99 -6.89 4.84 16.31
N ARG A 100 -6.32 3.64 16.47
CA ARG A 100 -6.89 2.56 17.29
C ARG A 100 -6.45 2.59 18.75
N GLY A 101 -5.55 3.49 19.15
CA GLY A 101 -4.94 3.49 20.48
C GLY A 101 -3.99 2.31 20.72
N GLU A 102 -3.47 1.71 19.64
CA GLU A 102 -2.55 0.59 19.66
C GLU A 102 -1.09 1.07 19.56
N LEU A 103 -0.16 0.25 20.06
CA LEU A 103 1.27 0.47 19.79
C LEU A 103 1.56 0.18 18.31
N PRO A 104 2.30 1.04 17.61
CA PRO A 104 2.66 0.78 16.22
C PRO A 104 3.55 -0.47 16.12
N PRO A 105 3.47 -1.23 15.00
CA PRO A 105 4.29 -2.41 14.82
C PRO A 105 5.78 -2.02 14.87
N HIS A 106 6.58 -2.82 15.59
CA HIS A 106 8.02 -2.63 15.64
C HIS A 106 8.61 -2.84 14.25
N THR A 107 9.12 -1.76 13.64
CA THR A 107 9.98 -1.89 12.47
C THR A 107 11.35 -2.31 12.98
N GLU A 108 11.66 -3.61 12.99
CA GLU A 108 13.06 -4.04 13.04
C GLU A 108 13.71 -3.52 11.76
N ARG A 109 14.48 -2.43 11.85
CA ARG A 109 15.38 -2.06 10.78
C ARG A 109 16.37 -3.21 10.66
N ALA A 110 16.29 -3.98 9.58
CA ALA A 110 17.38 -4.85 9.20
C ALA A 110 18.63 -3.98 9.09
N VAL A 111 19.50 -4.10 10.08
CA VAL A 111 20.85 -3.55 10.02
C VAL A 111 21.55 -4.41 8.97
N SER A 112 21.88 -3.81 7.83
CA SER A 112 22.79 -4.36 6.82
C SER A 112 23.80 -3.29 6.49
#